data_AF-A0AAE1F1X0-F1
#
_entry.id   AF-A0AAE1F1X0-F1
#
_cell.length_a   1.000
_cell.length_b   1.000
_cell.length_c   1.000
_cell.angle_alpha   90.00
_cell.angle_beta   90.00
_cell.angle_gamma   90.00
#
_symmetry.space_group_name_H-M   'P 1'
#
loop_
_entity.id
_entity.type
_entity.pdbx_description
1 polymer ?
#
loop_
_entity_poly.entity_id
_entity_poly.type
_entity_poly.pdbx_seq_one_letter_code
_entity_poly.pdbx_strand_id
1 'polypeptide(L)'
;MHYAFRYEARQAGARVLVHCQAGVSRSPTIVIAYLMKHTRMTMVDSYKYVKARRIIISPNLNFMGQLVEWEAALQANKTEADCKPCHECQWQRQEVKKVPNGCQA
;
A
#
# COMPACT_ATOMS: atom_id res chain seq x y z
N MET A 1 7.94 5.85 -19.07
CA MET A 1 7.31 5.01 -18.02
C MET A 1 6.95 5.90 -16.83
N HIS A 2 5.76 6.49 -16.85
CA HIS A 2 5.29 7.41 -15.79
C HIS A 2 5.02 6.62 -14.50
N TYR A 3 5.99 6.57 -13.58
CA TYR A 3 5.77 6.22 -12.17
C TYR A 3 5.06 7.36 -11.42
N ALA A 4 3.98 7.89 -12.00
CA ALA A 4 3.24 9.01 -11.44
C ALA A 4 2.20 8.54 -10.40
N PHE A 5 2.64 7.73 -9.42
CA PHE A 5 1.89 7.51 -8.18
C PHE A 5 2.09 8.72 -7.23
N ARG A 6 2.02 9.94 -7.80
CA ARG A 6 2.63 11.13 -7.19
C ARG A 6 2.01 11.41 -5.83
N TYR A 7 2.88 11.67 -4.87
CA TYR A 7 2.58 12.38 -3.63
C TYR A 7 1.74 13.66 -3.88
N GLU A 8 1.89 14.31 -5.03
CA GLU A 8 1.06 15.45 -5.45
C GLU A 8 -0.42 15.11 -5.64
N ALA A 9 -0.77 13.93 -6.18
CA ALA A 9 -2.17 13.52 -6.30
C ALA A 9 -2.80 13.36 -4.90
N ARG A 10 -2.00 12.89 -3.94
CA ARG A 10 -2.39 12.82 -2.54
C ARG A 10 -2.57 14.22 -1.91
N GLN A 11 -1.65 15.16 -2.15
CA GLN A 11 -1.79 16.54 -1.64
C GLN A 11 -3.02 17.26 -2.22
N ALA A 12 -3.35 17.00 -3.49
CA ALA A 12 -4.53 17.54 -4.15
C ALA A 12 -5.85 16.83 -3.77
N GLY A 13 -5.83 15.82 -2.88
CA GLY A 13 -7.01 15.03 -2.53
C GLY A 13 -7.58 14.18 -3.68
N ALA A 14 -6.81 13.97 -4.75
CA ALA A 14 -7.22 13.21 -5.92
C ALA A 14 -7.14 11.69 -5.67
N ARG A 15 -7.96 10.92 -6.40
CA ARG A 15 -7.97 9.46 -6.34
C ARG A 15 -7.09 8.87 -7.43
N VAL A 16 -6.27 7.87 -7.09
CA VAL A 16 -5.37 7.19 -8.02
C VAL A 16 -5.83 5.75 -8.23
N LEU A 17 -5.96 5.33 -9.50
CA LEU A 17 -6.22 3.94 -9.88
C LEU A 17 -4.91 3.24 -10.20
N VAL A 18 -4.62 2.13 -9.52
CA VAL A 18 -3.50 1.24 -9.85
C VAL A 18 -4.05 -0.03 -10.47
N HIS A 19 -3.71 -0.29 -11.73
CA HIS A 19 -4.15 -1.49 -12.43
C HIS A 19 -2.99 -2.19 -13.17
N CYS A 20 -3.17 -3.47 -13.41
CA CYS A 20 -2.38 -4.26 -14.35
C CYS A 20 -3.36 -5.08 -15.20
N GLN A 21 -2.87 -5.92 -16.11
CA GLN A 21 -3.73 -6.66 -17.04
C GLN A 21 -4.87 -7.44 -16.34
N ALA A 22 -4.54 -8.27 -15.35
CA ALA A 22 -5.53 -9.11 -14.64
C ALA A 22 -5.89 -8.57 -13.24
N GLY A 23 -5.15 -7.59 -12.74
CA GLY A 23 -5.27 -7.15 -11.34
C GLY A 23 -4.97 -8.24 -10.31
N VAL A 24 -4.11 -9.21 -10.66
CA VAL A 24 -3.77 -10.38 -9.80
C VAL A 24 -2.39 -10.27 -9.18
N SER A 25 -1.39 -9.80 -9.93
CA SER A 25 0.02 -9.90 -9.52
C SER A 25 0.70 -8.52 -9.43
N ARG A 26 1.02 -7.89 -10.58
CA ARG A 26 1.75 -6.61 -10.62
C ARG A 26 1.11 -5.46 -9.83
N SER A 27 -0.17 -5.13 -10.09
CA SER A 27 -0.82 -4.03 -9.39
C SER A 27 -0.99 -4.25 -7.88
N PRO A 28 -1.41 -5.43 -7.37
CA PRO A 28 -1.46 -5.63 -5.94
C PRO A 28 -0.08 -5.61 -5.28
N THR A 29 1.00 -6.08 -5.93
CA THR A 29 2.36 -5.92 -5.41
C THR A 29 2.70 -4.46 -5.13
N ILE A 30 2.42 -3.56 -6.07
CA ILE A 30 2.67 -2.11 -5.89
C ILE A 30 1.83 -1.54 -4.75
N VAL A 31 0.55 -1.95 -4.64
CA VAL A 31 -0.33 -1.50 -3.55
C VAL A 31 0.17 -1.98 -2.19
N ILE A 32 0.62 -3.23 -2.08
CA ILE A 32 1.18 -3.80 -0.84
C ILE A 32 2.47 -3.04 -0.47
N ALA A 33 3.37 -2.82 -1.43
CA ALA A 33 4.59 -2.03 -1.21
C ALA A 33 4.30 -0.61 -0.72
N TYR A 34 3.30 0.04 -1.33
CA TYR A 34 2.85 1.37 -0.93
C TYR A 34 2.30 1.40 0.50
N LEU A 35 1.47 0.41 0.87
CA LEU A 35 0.93 0.29 2.23
C LEU A 35 2.06 0.11 3.25
N MET A 36 3.02 -0.78 3.02
CA MET A 36 4.15 -0.97 3.95
C MET A 36 4.97 0.31 4.15
N LYS A 37 5.18 1.11 3.09
CA LYS A 37 5.98 2.34 3.16
C LYS A 37 5.28 3.47 3.92
N HIS A 38 3.97 3.64 3.74
CA HIS A 38 3.23 4.81 4.24
C HIS A 38 2.35 4.51 5.45
N THR A 39 2.25 3.24 5.83
CA THR A 39 1.57 2.79 7.04
C THR A 39 2.55 2.00 7.90
N ARG A 40 2.13 1.59 9.10
CA ARG A 40 2.94 0.73 9.98
C ARG A 40 2.64 -0.77 9.78
N MET A 41 2.04 -1.14 8.65
CA MET A 41 1.68 -2.54 8.36
C MET A 41 2.89 -3.33 7.88
N THR A 42 2.99 -4.58 8.36
CA THR A 42 3.98 -5.55 7.86
C THR A 42 3.65 -5.99 6.43
N MET A 43 4.54 -6.72 5.77
CA MET A 43 4.28 -7.33 4.47
C MET A 43 3.05 -8.24 4.54
N VAL A 44 2.99 -9.08 5.57
CA VAL A 44 1.89 -10.02 5.80
C VAL A 44 0.57 -9.29 6.04
N ASP A 45 0.56 -8.25 6.88
CA ASP A 45 -0.66 -7.49 7.18
C ASP A 45 -1.14 -6.70 5.97
N SER A 46 -0.22 -6.09 5.23
CA SER A 46 -0.51 -5.38 3.99
C SER A 46 -1.09 -6.34 2.94
N TYR A 47 -0.52 -7.54 2.79
CA TYR A 47 -1.05 -8.57 1.91
C TYR A 47 -2.47 -9.00 2.30
N LYS A 48 -2.69 -9.33 3.58
CA LYS A 48 -4.02 -9.70 4.11
C LYS A 48 -5.05 -8.60 3.89
N TYR A 49 -4.65 -7.35 4.10
CA TYR A 49 -5.51 -6.17 3.90
C TYR A 49 -5.98 -6.03 2.45
N VAL A 50 -5.08 -6.23 1.48
CA VAL A 50 -5.43 -6.17 0.05
C VAL A 50 -6.23 -7.41 -0.35
N LYS A 51 -5.88 -8.60 0.16
CA LYS A 51 -6.59 -9.87 -0.10
C LYS A 51 -8.04 -9.81 0.35
N ALA A 52 -8.31 -9.20 1.51
CA ALA A 52 -9.66 -9.01 2.03
C ALA A 52 -10.53 -8.11 1.12
N ARG A 53 -9.92 -7.21 0.34
CA ARG A 53 -10.62 -6.31 -0.60
C ARG A 53 -10.71 -6.88 -2.02
N ARG A 54 -9.75 -7.73 -2.40
CA ARG A 54 -9.71 -8.40 -3.69
C ARG A 54 -9.17 -9.80 -3.52
N ILE A 55 -10.08 -10.76 -3.37
CA ILE A 55 -9.75 -12.16 -3.08
C ILE A 55 -8.88 -12.84 -4.15
N ILE A 56 -8.90 -12.35 -5.39
CA ILE A 56 -8.16 -12.97 -6.50
C ILE A 56 -6.69 -12.60 -6.54
N ILE A 57 -6.21 -11.69 -5.67
CA ILE A 57 -4.79 -11.32 -5.71
C ILE A 57 -3.92 -12.55 -5.42
N SER A 58 -2.86 -12.65 -6.21
CA SER A 58 -1.82 -13.68 -6.12
C SER A 58 -0.56 -13.11 -6.79
N PRO A 59 0.20 -12.25 -6.09
CA PRO A 59 1.56 -11.91 -6.49
C PRO A 59 2.36 -13.19 -6.72
N ASN A 60 3.22 -13.19 -7.73
CA ASN A 60 4.10 -14.34 -7.96
C ASN A 60 5.17 -14.42 -6.85
N LEU A 61 5.84 -15.57 -6.73
CA LEU A 61 6.86 -15.77 -5.70
C LEU A 61 8.01 -14.75 -5.78
N ASN A 62 8.40 -14.33 -6.98
CA ASN A 62 9.45 -13.32 -7.15
C ASN A 62 9.03 -11.97 -6.54
N PHE A 63 7.80 -11.53 -6.77
CA PHE A 63 7.25 -10.32 -6.16
C PHE A 63 7.08 -10.48 -4.66
N MET A 64 6.68 -11.65 -4.18
CA MET A 64 6.63 -11.92 -2.75
C MET A 64 8.01 -11.79 -2.10
N GLY A 65 9.07 -12.33 -2.72
CA GLY A 65 10.45 -12.17 -2.27
C GLY A 65 10.88 -10.70 -2.23
N GLN A 66 10.62 -9.95 -3.31
CA GLN A 66 10.90 -8.51 -3.37
C GLN A 66 10.15 -7.70 -2.29
N LEU A 67 8.93 -8.11 -1.94
CA LEU A 67 8.16 -7.46 -0.86
C LEU A 67 8.76 -7.73 0.53
N VAL A 68 9.33 -8.93 0.76
CA VAL A 68 10.05 -9.25 2.00
C VAL A 68 11.36 -8.45 2.09
N GLU A 69 12.14 -8.41 1.01
CA GLU A 69 13.36 -7.59 0.95
C GLU A 69 13.06 -6.11 1.18
N TRP A 70 11.96 -5.62 0.62
CA TRP A 70 11.49 -4.27 0.83
C TRP A 70 11.08 -3.99 2.28
N GLU A 71 10.41 -4.92 2.95
CA GLU A 71 10.08 -4.80 4.38
C GLU A 71 11.36 -4.69 5.23
N ALA A 72 12.37 -5.50 4.95
CA ALA A 72 13.67 -5.43 5.63
C ALA A 72 14.37 -4.09 5.39
N ALA A 73 14.38 -3.61 4.13
CA ALA A 73 14.94 -2.30 3.78
C ALA A 73 14.21 -1.15 4.51
N LEU A 74 12.89 -1.22 4.64
CA LEU A 74 12.12 -0.23 5.40
C LEU A 74 12.45 -0.24 6.90
N GLN A 75 12.78 -1.39 7.48
CA GLN A 75 13.20 -1.49 8.88
C GLN A 75 14.60 -0.92 9.09
N ALA A 76 15.54 -1.20 8.19
CA ALA A 76 16.89 -0.62 8.21
C ALA A 76 16.86 0.91 8.06
N ASN A 77 15.94 1.45 7.26
CA ASN A 77 15.79 2.90 7.09
C ASN A 77 15.06 3.59 8.26
N LYS A 78 14.38 2.84 9.14
CA LYS A 78 13.74 3.41 10.35
C LYS A 78 14.77 3.75 11.43
N THR A 79 15.88 3.02 11.50
CA THR A 79 16.92 3.26 12.52
C THR A 79 17.72 4.55 12.28
N GLU A 80 17.63 5.15 11.08
CA GLU A 80 18.23 6.45 10.76
C GLU A 80 17.20 7.60 10.68
N ALA A 81 15.91 7.31 10.93
CA ALA A 81 14.80 8.26 10.81
C ALA A 81 14.14 8.64 12.16
N ASP A 82 14.81 8.40 13.29
CA ASP A 82 14.46 9.04 14.56
C ASP A 82 15.05 10.46 14.61
N CYS A 83 14.46 11.38 13.82
CA CYS A 83 14.67 12.81 13.99
C CYS A 83 13.35 13.57 14.08
N LYS A 84 12.94 13.76 15.35
CA LYS A 84 12.12 14.84 15.95
C LYS A 84 10.62 14.94 15.60
N PRO A 85 9.79 15.38 16.57
CA PRO A 85 8.34 15.48 16.41
C PRO A 85 7.99 16.58 15.41
N CYS A 86 7.89 16.24 14.14
CA CYS A 86 7.23 17.08 13.16
C CYS A 86 5.71 16.84 13.21
N HIS A 87 4.96 17.91 12.96
CA HIS A 87 3.51 18.06 13.08
C HIS A 87 2.68 17.16 12.11
N GLU A 88 3.21 16.03 11.65
CA GLU A 88 2.70 15.23 10.53
C GLU A 88 2.26 13.81 10.94
N CYS A 89 1.98 13.60 12.23
CA CYS A 89 1.41 12.35 12.75
C CYS A 89 -0.12 12.25 12.61
N GLN A 90 -0.72 12.76 11.53
CA GLN A 90 -2.16 12.59 11.27
C GLN A 90 -2.49 11.39 10.39
N TRP A 91 -1.93 10.22 10.72
CA TRP A 91 -2.33 8.95 10.12
C TRP A 91 -3.00 8.00 11.11
N GLN A 92 -3.30 8.46 12.32
CA GLN A 92 -3.90 7.61 13.35
C GLN A 92 -5.42 7.49 13.34
N ARG A 93 -6.20 8.22 12.53
CA ARG A 93 -7.68 8.03 12.53
C ARG A 93 -8.30 8.31 11.18
N GLN A 94 -8.24 7.38 10.26
CA GLN A 94 -9.38 7.14 9.39
C GLN A 94 -9.69 5.67 9.47
N GLU A 95 -10.73 5.36 10.25
CA GLU A 95 -11.48 4.13 10.09
C GLU A 95 -11.61 3.85 8.60
N VAL A 96 -11.28 2.63 8.19
CA VAL A 96 -11.66 2.11 6.89
C VAL A 96 -13.16 2.37 6.75
N LYS A 97 -13.53 3.47 6.09
CA LYS A 97 -14.92 3.72 5.74
C LYS A 97 -15.35 2.49 4.96
N LYS A 98 -16.26 1.70 5.54
CA LYS A 98 -16.90 0.56 4.88
C LYS A 98 -17.29 1.06 3.49
N VAL A 99 -16.66 0.49 2.46
CA VAL A 99 -17.16 0.65 1.10
C VAL A 99 -18.58 0.11 1.16
N PRO A 100 -19.62 0.92 0.88
CA PRO A 100 -20.97 0.42 0.91
C PRO A 100 -21.05 -0.74 -0.11
N ASN A 101 -21.40 -1.90 0.41
CA ASN A 101 -21.81 -3.03 -0.40
C ASN A 101 -23.08 -2.61 -1.14
N GLY A 102 -23.09 -2.80 -2.46
CA GLY A 102 -24.33 -2.88 -3.24
C GLY A 102 -24.57 -1.72 -4.20
N CYS A 103 -24.35 -1.98 -5.49
CA CYS A 103 -25.38 -1.68 -6.47
C CYS A 103 -25.85 -3.03 -7.02
N GLN A 104 -26.98 -3.51 -6.50
CA GLN A 104 -27.81 -4.48 -7.21
C GLN A 104 -28.39 -3.75 -8.42
N ALA A 105 -28.30 -4.37 -9.59
CA ALA A 105 -29.14 -4.06 -10.74
C ALA A 105 -30.16 -5.19 -10.86
#